data_AF-A0A223E8D9-F1
#
_entry.id   AF-A0A223E8D9-F1
#
_cell.length_a   1.000
_cell.length_b   1.000
_cell.length_c   1.000
_cell.angle_alpha   90.00
_cell.angle_beta   90.00
_cell.angle_gamma   90.00
#
_symmetry.space_group_name_H-M   'P 1'
#
loop_
_entity.id
_entity.type
_entity.pdbx_description
1 polymer ?
#
loop_
_entity_poly.entity_id
_entity_poly.type
_entity_poly.pdbx_seq_one_letter_code
_entity_poly.pdbx_strand_id
1 'polypeptide(L)'
;MIQYKFDIEKNRSKEILENIINQLFPQKRIIYAMIPDYYDDFLLELSPKFVTIKNILDEKYSFPKTEYILGYAEDEDLSLVYEFYERASVIPFVIASQDIPFSAGREIVDFENFFDYFKTNHISHMKIGYDQEFLTFYKNEPLQH
;
A
#
# COMPACT_ATOMS: atom_id res chain seq x y z
N MET A 1 12.17 -8.99 11.78
CA MET A 1 11.91 -8.10 10.63
C MET A 1 12.73 -6.83 10.78
N ILE A 2 13.48 -6.45 9.76
CA ILE A 2 14.35 -5.27 9.74
C ILE A 2 13.58 -4.11 9.12
N GLN A 3 13.71 -2.91 9.68
CA GLN A 3 13.06 -1.69 9.18
C GLN A 3 14.08 -0.78 8.51
N TYR A 4 13.72 -0.27 7.34
CA TYR A 4 14.46 0.73 6.57
C TYR A 4 13.56 1.94 6.32
N LYS A 5 14.14 3.15 6.32
CA LYS A 5 13.43 4.40 5.98
C LYS A 5 14.17 5.11 4.86
N PHE A 6 13.45 5.52 3.83
CA PHE A 6 13.97 6.30 2.71
C PHE A 6 13.22 7.63 2.63
N ASP A 7 14.00 8.70 2.56
CA ASP A 7 13.51 10.07 2.39
C ASP A 7 13.43 10.40 0.89
N ILE A 8 12.25 10.80 0.40
CA ILE A 8 12.03 11.16 -1.01
C ILE A 8 12.12 12.69 -1.25
N GLU A 9 12.26 13.52 -0.21
CA GLU A 9 12.16 15.00 -0.29
C GLU A 9 13.01 15.64 -1.39
N LYS A 10 14.13 15.03 -1.75
CA LYS A 10 15.05 15.60 -2.75
C LYS A 10 14.76 15.24 -4.21
N ASN A 11 13.94 14.23 -4.52
CA ASN A 11 13.56 13.92 -5.90
C ASN A 11 12.30 13.04 -5.95
N ARG A 12 11.12 13.67 -6.05
CA ARG A 12 9.81 13.01 -6.28
C ARG A 12 9.66 12.40 -7.69
N SER A 13 10.74 11.96 -8.32
CA SER A 13 10.63 11.40 -9.67
C SER A 13 10.05 9.99 -9.59
N LYS A 14 9.08 9.72 -10.47
CA LYS A 14 8.52 8.38 -10.71
C LYS A 14 9.64 7.33 -10.83
N GLU A 15 10.68 7.65 -11.58
CA GLU A 15 11.85 6.79 -11.80
C GLU A 15 12.56 6.37 -10.51
N ILE A 16 12.71 7.27 -9.51
CA ILE A 16 13.36 6.91 -8.24
C ILE A 16 12.49 5.98 -7.43
N LEU A 17 11.19 6.26 -7.36
CA LEU A 17 10.24 5.38 -6.68
C LEU A 17 10.24 3.98 -7.32
N GLU A 18 10.17 3.93 -8.64
CA GLU A 18 10.20 2.69 -9.41
C GLU A 18 11.51 1.91 -9.19
N ASN A 19 12.65 2.60 -9.19
CA ASN A 19 13.95 1.99 -8.92
C ASN A 19 14.03 1.39 -7.51
N ILE A 20 13.57 2.12 -6.49
CA ILE A 20 13.53 1.61 -5.11
C ILE A 20 12.64 0.36 -5.05
N ILE A 21 11.45 0.41 -5.64
CA ILE A 21 10.51 -0.72 -5.58
C ILE A 21 11.05 -1.92 -6.35
N ASN A 22 11.66 -1.73 -7.51
CA ASN A 22 12.30 -2.81 -8.28
C ASN A 22 13.43 -3.49 -7.48
N GLN A 23 14.21 -2.73 -6.71
CA GLN A 23 15.27 -3.29 -5.85
C GLN A 23 14.70 -4.09 -4.68
N LEU A 24 13.60 -3.62 -4.09
CA LEU A 24 13.02 -4.20 -2.89
C LEU A 24 12.09 -5.38 -3.19
N PHE A 25 11.39 -5.31 -4.32
CA PHE A 25 10.37 -6.24 -4.76
C PHE A 25 10.60 -6.63 -6.23
N PRO A 26 11.68 -7.36 -6.53
CA PRO A 26 12.07 -7.70 -7.91
C PRO A 26 11.11 -8.67 -8.62
N GLN A 27 10.13 -9.23 -7.90
CA GLN A 27 9.15 -10.20 -8.41
C GLN A 27 7.74 -9.59 -8.47
N LYS A 28 6.73 -10.40 -8.12
CA LYS A 28 5.33 -9.99 -8.02
C LYS A 28 5.19 -8.87 -6.98
N ARG A 29 4.53 -7.79 -7.38
CA ARG A 29 4.24 -6.63 -6.57
C ARG A 29 2.74 -6.53 -6.44
N ILE A 30 2.28 -6.52 -5.20
CA ILE A 30 0.86 -6.40 -4.90
C ILE A 30 0.67 -5.16 -4.06
N ILE A 31 -0.20 -4.30 -4.52
CA ILE A 31 -0.63 -3.11 -3.82
C ILE A 31 -1.87 -3.47 -3.04
N TYR A 32 -1.80 -3.44 -1.71
CA TYR A 32 -2.98 -3.46 -0.86
C TYR A 32 -3.32 -2.02 -0.52
N ALA A 33 -4.59 -1.64 -0.63
CA ALA A 33 -5.01 -0.28 -0.39
C ALA A 33 -6.38 -0.20 0.30
N MET A 34 -6.56 0.85 1.07
CA MET A 34 -7.84 1.30 1.60
C MET A 34 -8.25 2.55 0.83
N ILE A 35 -9.14 2.41 -0.14
CA ILE A 35 -9.56 3.53 -0.99
C ILE A 35 -10.87 4.10 -0.43
N PRO A 36 -10.96 5.40 -0.10
CA PRO A 36 -12.22 6.01 0.31
C PRO A 36 -13.30 5.82 -0.74
N ASP A 37 -14.54 5.56 -0.33
CA ASP A 37 -15.70 5.40 -1.21
C ASP A 37 -15.94 6.64 -2.10
N TYR A 38 -15.67 7.83 -1.60
CA TYR A 38 -15.78 9.08 -2.37
C TYR A 38 -14.71 9.25 -3.48
N TYR A 39 -13.75 8.32 -3.62
CA TYR A 39 -12.81 8.25 -4.75
C TYR A 39 -13.37 7.39 -5.90
N ASP A 40 -14.66 7.58 -6.23
CA ASP A 40 -15.39 6.80 -7.24
C ASP A 40 -14.69 6.72 -8.60
N ASP A 41 -14.20 7.85 -9.12
CA ASP A 41 -13.51 7.91 -10.42
C ASP A 41 -12.27 7.00 -10.45
N PHE A 42 -11.47 7.04 -9.37
CA PHE A 42 -10.27 6.22 -9.26
C PHE A 42 -10.63 4.73 -9.09
N LEU A 43 -11.68 4.42 -8.33
CA LEU A 43 -12.20 3.05 -8.20
C LEU A 43 -12.70 2.50 -9.54
N LEU A 44 -13.36 3.32 -10.35
CA LEU A 44 -13.82 2.94 -11.69
C LEU A 44 -12.65 2.67 -12.64
N GLU A 45 -11.62 3.53 -12.63
CA GLU A 45 -10.39 3.33 -13.40
C GLU A 45 -9.65 2.04 -12.98
N LEU A 46 -9.64 1.75 -11.68
CA LEU A 46 -8.99 0.57 -11.10
C LEU A 46 -9.80 -0.72 -11.25
N SER A 47 -11.11 -0.65 -11.50
CA SER A 47 -12.03 -1.79 -11.47
C SER A 47 -11.55 -3.07 -12.19
N PRO A 48 -10.94 -3.03 -13.40
CA PRO A 48 -10.46 -4.27 -14.04
C PRO A 48 -9.23 -4.89 -13.37
N LYS A 49 -8.52 -4.14 -12.52
CA LYS A 49 -7.25 -4.53 -11.90
C LYS A 49 -7.35 -4.71 -10.37
N PHE A 50 -8.37 -4.13 -9.73
CA PHE A 50 -8.50 -4.08 -8.28
C PHE A 50 -9.55 -5.08 -7.78
N VAL A 51 -9.12 -5.99 -6.92
CA VAL A 51 -9.95 -6.99 -6.28
C VAL A 51 -10.38 -6.48 -4.91
N THR A 52 -11.68 -6.20 -4.76
CA THR A 52 -12.28 -5.82 -3.48
C THR A 52 -12.29 -7.01 -2.52
N ILE A 53 -11.82 -6.77 -1.29
CA ILE A 53 -11.89 -7.73 -0.18
C ILE A 53 -13.14 -7.47 0.66
N LYS A 54 -13.30 -6.24 1.16
CA LYS A 54 -14.42 -5.81 1.99
C LYS A 54 -14.44 -4.30 2.14
N ASN A 55 -15.53 -3.77 2.70
CA ASN A 55 -15.60 -2.39 3.13
C ASN A 55 -15.28 -2.26 4.63
N ILE A 56 -14.70 -1.12 5.01
CA ILE A 56 -14.30 -0.77 6.37
C ILE A 56 -14.79 0.64 6.65
N LEU A 57 -15.58 0.82 7.69
CA LEU A 57 -15.99 2.15 8.14
C LEU A 57 -14.91 2.72 9.07
N ASP A 58 -14.35 3.87 8.72
CA ASP A 58 -13.47 4.60 9.63
C ASP A 58 -14.30 5.53 10.52
N GLU A 59 -14.39 5.17 11.79
CA GLU A 59 -15.13 5.95 12.78
C GLU A 59 -14.26 6.93 13.57
N LYS A 60 -12.93 6.87 13.40
CA LYS A 60 -11.98 7.53 14.32
C LYS A 60 -11.13 8.59 13.65
N TYR A 61 -10.75 8.40 12.39
CA TYR A 61 -9.78 9.27 11.70
C TYR A 61 -10.38 10.15 10.60
N SER A 62 -11.63 9.91 10.22
CA SER A 62 -12.36 10.69 9.22
C SER A 62 -13.56 11.43 9.81
N PHE A 63 -13.74 12.69 9.39
CA PHE A 63 -14.97 13.45 9.65
C PHE A 63 -15.39 14.20 8.36
N PRO A 64 -16.57 13.90 7.78
CA PRO A 64 -17.55 12.89 8.22
C PRO A 64 -16.98 11.46 8.17
N LYS A 65 -17.66 10.50 8.81
CA LYS A 65 -17.25 9.09 8.78
C LYS A 65 -17.13 8.64 7.31
N THR A 66 -15.98 8.08 6.96
CA THR A 66 -15.67 7.62 5.61
C THR A 66 -15.73 6.10 5.54
N GLU A 67 -16.38 5.55 4.51
CA GLU A 67 -16.26 4.14 4.18
C GLU A 67 -15.03 3.95 3.27
N TYR A 68 -14.20 2.97 3.59
CA TYR A 68 -13.04 2.60 2.80
C TYR A 68 -13.28 1.23 2.17
N ILE A 69 -12.93 1.09 0.90
CA ILE A 69 -12.88 -0.17 0.19
C ILE A 69 -11.47 -0.74 0.36
N LEU A 70 -11.36 -1.82 1.14
CA LEU A 70 -10.13 -2.60 1.24
C LEU A 70 -10.07 -3.56 0.05
N GLY A 71 -8.95 -3.55 -0.66
CA GLY A 71 -8.69 -4.49 -1.74
C GLY A 71 -7.22 -4.53 -2.11
N TYR A 72 -6.94 -5.22 -3.21
CA TYR A 72 -5.60 -5.33 -3.74
C TYR A 72 -5.56 -5.31 -5.27
N ALA A 73 -4.43 -4.88 -5.83
CA ALA A 73 -4.13 -4.98 -7.25
C ALA A 73 -2.71 -5.53 -7.46
N GLU A 74 -2.54 -6.32 -8.50
CA GLU A 74 -1.23 -6.72 -8.99
C GLU A 74 -0.66 -5.60 -9.87
N ASP A 75 0.62 -5.28 -9.69
CA ASP A 75 1.27 -4.18 -10.41
C ASP A 75 2.65 -4.59 -10.93
N GLU A 76 2.63 -5.41 -11.98
CA GLU A 76 3.86 -5.95 -12.57
C GLU A 76 4.71 -4.89 -13.27
N ASP A 77 4.08 -3.83 -13.80
CA ASP A 77 4.71 -2.79 -14.62
C ASP A 77 4.91 -1.45 -13.88
N LEU A 78 4.61 -1.38 -12.58
CA LEU A 78 4.67 -0.17 -11.74
C LEU A 78 3.71 0.95 -12.17
N SER A 79 2.78 0.67 -13.08
CA SER A 79 1.83 1.66 -13.56
C SER A 79 0.89 2.12 -12.44
N LEU A 80 0.52 1.22 -11.52
CA LEU A 80 -0.41 1.53 -10.43
C LEU A 80 0.28 2.15 -9.22
N VAL A 81 1.48 1.70 -8.87
CA VAL A 81 2.26 2.19 -7.71
C VAL A 81 2.37 3.70 -7.73
N TYR A 82 2.64 4.28 -8.90
CA TYR A 82 2.79 5.73 -9.01
C TYR A 82 1.45 6.45 -8.80
N GLU A 83 0.36 5.93 -9.35
CA GLU A 83 -0.99 6.46 -9.15
C GLU A 83 -1.40 6.44 -7.67
N PHE A 84 -1.07 5.36 -6.95
CA PHE A 84 -1.27 5.28 -5.50
C PHE A 84 -0.36 6.25 -4.74
N TYR A 85 0.90 6.39 -5.15
CA TYR A 85 1.85 7.30 -4.52
C TYR A 85 1.39 8.77 -4.60
N GLU A 86 0.89 9.21 -5.76
CA GLU A 86 0.33 10.57 -5.91
C GLU A 86 -0.86 10.83 -4.98
N ARG A 87 -1.56 9.77 -4.56
CA ARG A 87 -2.74 9.81 -3.68
C ARG A 87 -2.43 9.33 -2.26
N ALA A 88 -1.16 9.15 -1.89
CA ALA A 88 -0.77 8.58 -0.59
C ALA A 88 -1.20 9.43 0.63
N SER A 89 -1.51 10.71 0.40
CA SER A 89 -2.03 11.63 1.41
C SER A 89 -3.49 11.37 1.79
N VAL A 90 -4.18 10.45 1.12
CA VAL A 90 -5.59 10.12 1.38
C VAL A 90 -5.90 8.64 1.22
N ILE A 91 -5.10 7.91 0.43
CA ILE A 91 -5.24 6.47 0.22
C ILE A 91 -4.08 5.79 0.95
N PRO A 92 -4.31 5.17 2.12
CA PRO A 92 -3.35 4.27 2.74
C PRO A 92 -3.12 3.07 1.83
N PHE A 93 -1.86 2.75 1.58
CA PHE A 93 -1.52 1.54 0.85
C PHE A 93 -0.17 0.96 1.30
N VAL A 94 0.02 -0.31 0.96
CA VAL A 94 1.30 -1.00 1.09
C VAL A 94 1.61 -1.80 -0.16
N ILE A 95 2.90 -1.92 -0.46
CA ILE A 95 3.40 -2.78 -1.52
C ILE A 95 4.01 -4.03 -0.87
N ALA A 96 3.63 -5.22 -1.31
CA ALA A 96 4.11 -6.49 -0.78
C ALA A 96 4.59 -7.43 -1.88
N SER A 97 5.52 -8.34 -1.53
CA SER A 97 6.12 -9.33 -2.46
C SER A 97 5.30 -10.61 -2.64
N GLN A 98 4.19 -10.79 -1.92
CA GLN A 98 3.48 -12.07 -1.85
C GLN A 98 1.96 -11.89 -1.83
N ASP A 99 1.26 -12.83 -2.45
CA ASP A 99 -0.20 -12.95 -2.32
C ASP A 99 -0.55 -13.21 -0.86
N ILE A 100 -1.26 -12.26 -0.26
CA ILE A 100 -1.87 -12.44 1.04
C ILE A 100 -3.19 -13.16 0.78
N PRO A 101 -3.43 -14.31 1.43
CA PRO A 101 -4.69 -15.03 1.23
C PRO A 101 -5.89 -14.11 1.43
N PHE A 102 -6.93 -14.26 0.63
CA PHE A 102 -8.17 -13.46 0.80
C PHE A 102 -8.72 -13.53 2.23
N SER A 103 -8.53 -14.66 2.92
CA SER A 103 -8.88 -14.84 4.33
C SER A 103 -8.15 -13.88 5.26
N ALA A 104 -6.90 -13.54 4.96
CA ALA A 104 -6.10 -12.61 5.73
C ALA A 104 -6.56 -11.15 5.55
N GLY A 105 -7.10 -10.81 4.37
CA GLY A 105 -7.80 -9.53 4.17
C GLY A 105 -9.03 -9.35 5.09
N ARG A 106 -9.60 -10.44 5.61
CA ARG A 106 -10.68 -10.37 6.62
C ARG A 106 -10.16 -10.01 8.02
N GLU A 107 -8.92 -10.36 8.34
CA GLU A 107 -8.26 -10.09 9.63
C GLU A 107 -7.88 -8.60 9.78
N ILE A 108 -7.71 -7.89 8.67
CA ILE A 108 -7.54 -6.43 8.66
C ILE A 108 -8.88 -5.79 9.01
N VAL A 109 -9.14 -5.51 10.28
CA VAL A 109 -10.46 -5.05 10.74
C VAL A 109 -10.70 -3.55 10.59
N ASP A 110 -9.63 -2.75 10.59
CA ASP A 110 -9.71 -1.29 10.57
C ASP A 110 -8.42 -0.66 10.00
N PHE A 111 -8.41 0.67 9.95
CA PHE A 111 -7.29 1.49 9.49
C PHE A 111 -6.02 1.30 10.33
N GLU A 112 -6.13 1.12 11.65
CA GLU A 112 -4.97 0.97 12.54
C GLU A 112 -4.27 -0.36 12.28
N ASN A 113 -5.07 -1.41 12.16
CA ASN A 113 -4.61 -2.78 11.97
C ASN A 113 -4.15 -3.06 10.53
N PHE A 114 -4.45 -2.19 9.57
CA PHE A 114 -4.05 -2.34 8.17
C PHE A 114 -2.53 -2.50 8.03
N PHE A 115 -1.74 -1.56 8.56
CA PHE A 115 -0.29 -1.64 8.45
C PHE A 115 0.31 -2.72 9.38
N ASP A 116 -0.28 -2.88 10.57
CA ASP A 116 0.22 -3.82 11.58
C ASP A 116 0.04 -5.28 11.17
N TYR A 117 -0.95 -5.58 10.32
CA TYR A 117 -1.16 -6.91 9.74
C TYR A 117 0.12 -7.44 9.07
N PHE A 118 0.69 -6.67 8.16
CA PHE A 118 1.88 -7.07 7.39
C PHE A 118 3.10 -7.22 8.30
N LYS A 119 3.22 -6.34 9.29
CA LYS A 119 4.30 -6.37 10.29
C LYS A 119 4.24 -7.61 11.17
N THR A 120 3.06 -7.92 11.72
CA THR A 120 2.83 -9.04 12.65
C THR A 120 3.00 -10.38 11.96
N ASN A 121 2.57 -10.49 10.71
CA ASN A 121 2.70 -11.70 9.90
C ASN A 121 4.07 -11.85 9.24
N HIS A 122 5.03 -10.97 9.55
CA HIS A 122 6.37 -10.98 8.96
C HIS A 122 6.31 -11.03 7.42
N ILE A 123 5.47 -10.17 6.83
CA ILE A 123 5.37 -10.03 5.39
C ILE A 123 6.31 -8.91 4.98
N SER A 124 7.18 -9.16 3.99
CA SER A 124 8.01 -8.08 3.46
C SER A 124 7.10 -7.07 2.75
N HIS A 125 7.09 -5.83 3.24
CA HIS A 125 6.18 -4.80 2.75
C HIS A 125 6.77 -3.41 2.86
N MET A 126 6.33 -2.52 1.98
CA MET A 126 6.62 -1.10 2.01
C MET A 126 5.33 -0.37 2.33
N LYS A 127 5.39 0.46 3.38
CA LYS A 127 4.39 1.49 3.68
C LYS A 127 4.83 2.80 3.05
N ILE A 128 3.88 3.45 2.38
CA ILE A 128 4.02 4.83 1.92
C ILE A 128 3.16 5.71 2.84
N GLY A 129 3.81 6.68 3.49
CA GLY A 129 3.21 7.51 4.53
C GLY A 129 2.27 8.60 4.00
N TYR A 130 1.45 9.14 4.90
CA TYR A 130 0.49 10.23 4.64
C TYR A 130 1.20 11.56 4.28
N ASP A 131 2.45 11.71 4.71
CA ASP A 131 3.32 12.85 4.44
C ASP A 131 4.12 12.71 3.14
N GLN A 132 4.12 11.55 2.47
CA GLN A 132 4.93 11.21 1.28
C GLN A 132 6.46 11.33 1.47
N GLU A 133 6.92 11.87 2.60
CA GLU A 133 8.32 12.14 2.89
C GLU A 133 9.09 10.85 3.17
N PHE A 134 8.45 9.88 3.83
CA PHE A 134 9.12 8.63 4.24
C PHE A 134 8.49 7.38 3.62
N LEU A 135 9.27 6.67 2.80
CA LEU A 135 9.03 5.26 2.51
C LEU A 135 9.56 4.43 3.66
N THR A 136 8.69 3.67 4.33
CA THR A 136 9.13 2.72 5.35
C THR A 136 9.02 1.32 4.81
N PHE A 137 10.13 0.61 4.74
CA PHE A 137 10.18 -0.76 4.24
C PHE A 137 10.57 -1.73 5.35
N TYR A 138 9.89 -2.86 5.38
CA TYR A 138 10.09 -3.94 6.31
C TYR A 138 10.46 -5.22 5.56
N LYS A 139 11.59 -5.84 5.92
CA LYS A 139 12.09 -7.06 5.28
C LYS A 139 12.40 -8.15 6.31
N ASN A 140 12.16 -9.39 5.93
CA ASN A 140 12.57 -10.54 6.74
C ASN A 140 14.09 -10.81 6.69
N GLU A 141 14.73 -10.37 5.60
CA GLU A 141 16.15 -10.56 5.32
C GLU A 141 16.82 -9.19 5.06
N PRO A 142 18.14 -9.04 5.27
CA PRO A 142 18.83 -7.80 4.97
C PRO A 142 18.82 -7.47 3.46
N LEU A 143 18.99 -6.19 3.13
CA LEU A 143 19.27 -5.75 1.77
C LEU A 143 20.64 -6.29 1.34
N GLN A 144 20.68 -6.97 0.19
CA GLN A 144 21.96 -7.31 -0.45
C GLN A 144 22.43 -6.04 -1.18
N HIS A 145 23.60 -5.55 -0.82
CA HIS A 145 24.23 -4.36 -1.39
C HIS A 145 24.93 -4.67 -2.72
#